data_AF-T1EHD2-F1
#
_entry.id   AF-T1EHD2-F1
#
_cell.length_a   1.000
_cell.length_b   1.000
_cell.length_c   1.000
_cell.angle_alpha   90.00
_cell.angle_beta   90.00
_cell.angle_gamma   90.00
#
_symmetry.space_group_name_H-M   'P 1'
#
loop_
_entity.id
_entity.type
_entity.pdbx_description
1 polymer ?
#
loop_
_entity_poly.entity_id
_entity_poly.type
_entity_poly.pdbx_seq_one_letter_code
_entity_poly.pdbx_strand_id
1 'polypeptide(L)' 'FLDLSSAFDTVDHVVLLKRLSVSFFIGGVVLDWRASYLTGRAQKVCFGGLVS' A
#
# COMPACT_ATOMS: atom_id res chain seq x y z
N PHE A 1 -17.06 -0.82 -8.91
CA PHE A 1 -15.65 -0.40 -9.06
C PHE A 1 -14.94 -0.88 -7.80
N LEU A 2 -13.95 -1.77 -7.93
CA LEU A 2 -13.28 -2.37 -6.78
C LEU A 2 -12.27 -1.35 -6.26
N ASP A 3 -12.69 -0.50 -5.32
CA ASP A 3 -11.80 0.49 -4.73
C ASP A 3 -10.92 -0.18 -3.69
N LEU A 4 -9.84 -0.80 -4.17
CA LEU A 4 -8.84 -1.40 -3.30
C LEU A 4 -8.05 -0.33 -2.54
N SER A 5 -8.04 0.93 -2.98
CA SER A 5 -7.30 1.98 -2.27
C SER A 5 -7.89 2.21 -0.88
N SER A 6 -9.21 2.44 -0.79
CA SER A 6 -9.87 2.63 0.50
C SER A 6 -9.80 1.40 1.40
N ALA A 7 -9.80 0.20 0.83
CA ALA A 7 -9.59 -1.04 1.60
C ALA A 7 -8.20 -1.09 2.24
N PHE A 8 -7.16 -0.55 1.60
CA PHE A 8 -5.82 -0.48 2.18
C PHE A 8 -5.60 0.72 3.10
N ASP A 9 -6.32 1.84 2.91
CA ASP A 9 -6.26 3.02 3.79
C ASP A 9 -6.96 2.77 5.14
N THR A 10 -7.85 1.78 5.22
CA THR A 10 -8.61 1.45 6.45
C THR A 10 -8.01 0.32 7.29
N VAL A 11 -7.11 -0.48 6.70
CA VAL A 11 -6.47 -1.59 7.40
C VAL A 11 -5.21 -1.10 8.10
N ASP A 12 -5.06 -1.45 9.38
CA ASP A 12 -3.83 -1.19 10.13
C ASP A 12 -2.59 -1.73 9.39
N HIS A 13 -1.73 -0.81 8.98
CA HIS A 13 -0.58 -1.12 8.14
C HIS A 13 0.46 -2.00 8.85
N VAL A 14 0.57 -1.91 10.18
CA VAL A 14 1.49 -2.75 10.98
C VAL A 14 1.01 -4.19 10.99
N VAL A 15 -0.29 -4.40 11.22
CA VAL A 15 -0.91 -5.73 11.19
C VAL A 15 -0.83 -6.34 9.79
N LEU A 16 -1.05 -5.54 8.74
CA LEU A 16 -0.95 -5.99 7.34
C LEU A 16 0.48 -6.45 6.99
N LEU A 17 1.50 -5.64 7.32
CA LEU A 17 2.90 -5.97 7.06
C LEU A 17 3.34 -7.22 7.86
N LYS A 18 2.92 -7.33 9.12
CA LYS A 18 3.20 -8.51 9.95
C LYS A 18 2.57 -9.77 9.37
N ARG A 19 1.32 -9.72 8.89
CA ARG A 19 0.66 -10.86 8.22
C ARG A 19 1.35 -11.24 6.92
N LEU A 20 1.74 -10.27 6.09
CA LEU A 20 2.47 -10.55 4.84
C LEU A 20 3.81 -11.23 5.11
N SER A 21 4.53 -10.79 6.15
CA SER A 21 5.79 -11.39 6.56
C SER A 21 5.63 -12.80 7.13
N VAL A 22 4.68 -13.00 8.05
CA VAL A 22 4.58 -14.25 8.83
C VAL A 22 3.73 -15.31 8.13
N SER A 23 2.60 -14.92 7.52
CA SER A 23 1.64 -15.87 6.94
C SER A 23 1.95 -16.20 5.48
N PHE A 24 2.63 -15.29 4.77
CA PHE A 24 2.94 -15.46 3.35
C PHE A 24 4.44 -15.50 3.06
N PHE A 25 5.29 -15.42 4.10
CA PHE A 25 6.76 -15.42 3.99
C PHE A 25 7.31 -14.37 3.00
N ILE A 26 6.55 -13.28 2.77
CA ILE A 26 6.99 -12.19 1.91
C ILE A 26 8.03 -11.38 2.68
N GLY A 27 9.25 -11.30 2.16
CA GLY A 27 10.40 -10.70 2.82
C GLY A 27 11.22 -9.77 1.92
N GLY A 28 12.20 -9.08 2.51
CA GLY A 28 13.19 -8.28 1.79
C GLY A 28 12.60 -7.08 1.05
N VAL A 29 13.15 -6.78 -0.14
CA VAL A 29 12.81 -5.60 -0.96
C VAL A 29 11.30 -5.42 -1.18
N VAL A 30 10.54 -6.51 -1.26
CA VAL A 30 9.08 -6.46 -1.46
C VAL A 30 8.36 -5.92 -0.22
N LEU A 31 8.82 -6.26 0.99
CA LEU A 31 8.28 -5.69 2.22
C LEU A 31 8.64 -4.21 2.35
N ASP A 32 9.87 -3.83 2.01
CA ASP A 32 10.31 -2.43 2.06
C ASP A 32 9.54 -1.55 1.08
N TRP A 33 9.32 -2.04 -0.15
CA TRP A 33 8.46 -1.37 -1.13
C TRP A 33 7.04 -1.20 -0.61
N ARG A 34 6.50 -2.23 0.04
CA ARG A 34 5.13 -2.19 0.56
C ARG A 34 5.00 -1.25 1.75
N ALA A 35 5.97 -1.25 2.66
CA ALA A 35 6.04 -0.29 3.74
C ALA A 35 6.16 1.14 3.20
N SER A 36 7.06 1.37 2.24
CA SER A 36 7.20 2.68 1.56
C SER A 36 5.93 3.12 0.83
N TYR A 37 5.16 2.19 0.27
CA TYR A 37 3.91 2.48 -0.42
C TYR A 37 2.74 2.81 0.52
N LEU A 38 2.75 2.23 1.73
CA LEU A 38 1.71 2.44 2.74
C LEU A 38 2.02 3.60 3.71
N THR A 39 3.29 4.00 3.80
CA THR A 39 3.72 5.09 4.71
C THR A 39 3.80 6.41 3.95
N GLY A 40 3.13 7.46 4.43
CA GLY A 40 3.26 8.81 3.85
C GLY A 40 2.58 9.00 2.49
N ARG A 41 1.47 8.28 2.23
CA ARG A 41 0.73 8.34 0.96
C ARG A 41 0.39 9.78 0.55
N ALA A 42 0.95 10.20 -0.58
CA ALA A 42 0.41 11.24 -1.44
C ALA A 42 0.14 10.61 -2.81
N GLN A 43 -1.12 10.51 -3.19
CA GLN A 43 -1.48 9.94 -4.49
C GLN A 43 -1.35 11.02 -5.56
N LYS A 44 -0.59 10.73 -6.62
CA LYS A 44 -0.47 11.61 -7.78
C LYS A 44 -1.23 10.98 -8.94
N VAL A 45 -2.33 11.59 -9.38
CA VAL A 45 -3.18 11.03 -10.45
C VAL A 45 -3.26 11.98 -11.62
N CYS A 46 -3.14 11.43 -12.84
CA CYS A 46 -3.24 12.19 -14.06
C CYS A 46 -4.59 11.90 -14.73
N PHE A 47 -5.47 12.88 -14.78
CA PHE A 47 -6.78 12.76 -15.43
C PHE A 47 -6.89 13.81 -16.54
N GLY A 48 -6.98 13.37 -17.79
CA GLY A 48 -7.04 14.27 -18.94
C GLY A 48 -5.80 15.16 -19.13
N GLY A 49 -4.63 14.74 -18.65
CA GLY A 49 -3.38 15.52 -18.75
C GLY A 49 -3.11 16.48 -17.60
N LEU A 50 -4.04 16.62 -16.66
CA LEU A 50 -3.83 17.34 -15.41
C LEU A 50 -3.38 16.39 -14.32
N VAL A 51 -2.29 16.75 -13.64
CA VAL A 51 -1.75 15.97 -12.54
C VAL A 51 -2.12 16.63 -11.20
N SER A 52 -2.87 15.90 -10.37
CA SER A 52 -3.15 16.26 -8.97
C SER A 52 -2.22 15.52 -8.04
#